data_AF-A0A396RZ23-F1
#
_entry.id   AF-A0A396RZ23-F1
#
_cell.length_a   1.000
_cell.length_b   1.000
_cell.length_c   1.000
_cell.angle_alpha   90.00
_cell.angle_beta   90.00
_cell.angle_gamma   90.00
#
_symmetry.space_group_name_H-M   'P 1'
#
loop_
_entity.id
_entity.type
_entity.pdbx_description
1 polymer ?
#
loop_
_entity_poly.entity_id
_entity_poly.type
_entity_poly.pdbx_seq_one_letter_code
_entity_poly.pdbx_strand_id
1 'polypeptide(L)' 'MAEHANPFITGMVNGRPYQSVTVEDRLAMVVRFTAAQCEAALAVPNLQKTVKTAVERRQRKLTKA' A
#
# COMPACT_ATOMS: atom_id res chain seq x y z
N MET A 1 -20.78 0.54 2.94
CA MET A 1 -19.66 0.48 3.91
C MET A 1 -18.44 0.92 3.14
N ALA A 2 -17.77 2.00 3.56
CA ALA A 2 -16.62 2.51 2.84
C ALA A 2 -15.49 1.49 2.96
N GLU A 3 -15.30 0.68 1.92
CA GLU A 3 -14.13 -0.14 1.74
C GLU A 3 -12.94 0.82 1.68
N HIS A 4 -12.22 0.97 2.80
CA HIS A 4 -10.87 1.49 2.78
C HIS A 4 -10.05 0.46 1.99
N ALA A 5 -10.11 0.57 0.66
CA ALA A 5 -9.50 -0.35 -0.28
C ALA A 5 -8.02 -0.45 0.08
N ASN A 6 -7.65 -1.53 0.74
CA ASN A 6 -6.26 -1.78 1.10
C ASN A 6 -5.47 -1.78 -0.21
N PRO A 7 -4.58 -0.80 -0.44
CA PRO A 7 -3.92 -0.63 -1.74
C PRO A 7 -2.94 -1.77 -2.05
N PHE A 8 -2.70 -2.68 -1.10
CA PHE A 8 -1.97 -3.92 -1.28
C PHE A 8 -2.84 -5.08 -1.82
N ILE A 9 -4.14 -4.87 -1.99
CA ILE A 9 -5.03 -5.82 -2.67
C ILE A 9 -4.93 -5.55 -4.17
N THR A 10 -4.29 -6.46 -4.89
CA THR A 10 -4.02 -6.32 -6.34
C THR A 10 -5.15 -6.82 -7.22
N GLY A 11 -6.11 -7.55 -6.65
CA GLY A 11 -7.32 -7.99 -7.35
C GLY A 11 -8.09 -9.05 -6.58
N MET A 12 -9.15 -9.55 -7.20
CA MET A 12 -9.86 -10.75 -6.73
C MET A 12 -9.58 -11.89 -7.70
N VAL A 13 -9.02 -12.99 -7.19
CA VAL A 13 -8.83 -14.24 -7.95
C VAL A 13 -9.82 -15.26 -7.40
N ASN A 14 -10.75 -15.75 -8.22
CA ASN A 14 -11.81 -16.68 -7.81
C ASN A 14 -12.61 -16.21 -6.58
N GLY A 15 -12.95 -14.92 -6.51
CA GLY A 15 -13.71 -14.34 -5.40
C GLY A 15 -12.94 -14.21 -4.08
N ARG A 16 -11.61 -14.42 -4.09
CA ARG A 16 -10.73 -14.19 -2.93
C ARG A 16 -9.81 -13.00 -3.20
N PRO A 17 -9.61 -12.10 -2.22
CA PRO A 17 -8.65 -11.00 -2.36
C PRO A 17 -7.24 -11.58 -2.51
N TYR A 18 -6.63 -11.35 -3.67
CA TYR A 18 -5.23 -11.68 -3.92
C TYR A 18 -4.39 -10.51 -3.40
N GLN A 19 -3.56 -10.81 -2.39
CA GLN A 19 -2.71 -9.83 -1.73
C GLN A 19 -1.25 -10.22 -1.91
N SER A 20 -0.42 -9.21 -2.09
CA SER A 20 1.04 -9.34 -2.07
C SER A 20 1.50 -9.96 -0.74
N VAL A 21 1.98 -11.21 -0.82
CA VAL A 21 2.30 -12.04 0.35
C VAL A 21 3.64 -11.66 0.96
N THR A 22 4.58 -11.16 0.15
CA THR A 22 5.94 -10.83 0.60
C THR A 22 6.14 -9.34 0.83
N VAL A 23 7.11 -9.03 1.70
CA VAL A 23 7.54 -7.64 1.96
C VAL A 23 8.05 -6.98 0.68
N GLU A 24 8.80 -7.72 -0.12
CA GLU A 24 9.40 -7.24 -1.37
C GLU A 24 8.35 -6.84 -2.41
N ASP A 25 7.29 -7.65 -2.56
CA ASP A 25 6.22 -7.35 -3.50
C ASP A 25 5.43 -6.10 -3.07
N ARG A 26 5.16 -5.97 -1.76
CA ARG A 26 4.57 -4.74 -1.20
C ARG A 26 5.46 -3.52 -1.43
N LEU A 27 6.77 -3.65 -1.28
CA LEU A 27 7.71 -2.56 -1.56
C LEU A 27 7.71 -2.16 -3.03
N ALA A 28 7.66 -3.14 -3.96
CA ALA A 28 7.57 -2.88 -5.39
C ALA A 28 6.27 -2.13 -5.76
N MET A 29 5.14 -2.47 -5.12
CA MET A 29 3.88 -1.76 -5.29
C MET A 29 3.95 -0.32 -4.79
N VAL A 30 4.56 -0.07 -3.62
CA VAL A 30 4.65 1.27 -3.01
C VAL A 30 5.33 2.27 -3.94
N VAL A 31 6.27 1.84 -4.79
CA VAL A 31 6.92 2.71 -5.79
C VAL A 31 5.90 3.33 -6.75
N ARG A 32 4.80 2.62 -7.03
CA ARG A 32 3.73 3.05 -7.96
C ARG A 32 2.57 3.77 -7.26
N PHE A 33 2.58 3.87 -5.92
CA PHE A 33 1.49 4.52 -5.20
C PHE A 33 1.40 6.02 -5.49
N THR A 34 0.16 6.49 -5.56
CA THR A 34 -0.24 7.90 -5.52
C THR A 34 -0.31 8.42 -4.09
N ALA A 35 -0.44 9.74 -3.90
CA ALA A 35 -0.52 10.34 -2.56
C ALA A 35 -1.70 9.77 -1.74
N ALA A 36 -2.88 9.67 -2.35
CA ALA A 36 -4.07 9.08 -1.73
C ALA A 36 -3.87 7.59 -1.37
N GLN A 37 -3.16 6.82 -2.22
CA GLN A 37 -2.84 5.43 -1.92
C GLN A 37 -1.81 5.30 -0.78
N CYS A 38 -0.86 6.23 -0.67
CA CYS A 38 0.06 6.27 0.47
C CYS A 38 -0.70 6.53 1.78
N GLU A 39 -1.66 7.45 1.80
CA GLU A 39 -2.50 7.71 2.98
C GLU A 39 -3.34 6.49 3.36
N ALA A 40 -3.99 5.86 2.38
CA ALA A 40 -4.75 4.63 2.61
C ALA A 40 -3.86 3.48 3.13
N ALA A 41 -2.62 3.36 2.61
CA ALA A 41 -1.66 2.36 3.07
C ALA A 41 -1.22 2.58 4.52
N LEU A 42 -1.03 3.83 4.96
CA LEU A 42 -0.67 4.15 6.34
C LEU A 42 -1.81 3.90 7.33
N ALA A 43 -3.07 3.90 6.86
CA ALA A 43 -4.24 3.55 7.66
C ALA A 43 -4.41 2.03 7.86
N VAL A 44 -3.64 1.19 7.16
CA VAL A 44 -3.72 -0.28 7.30
C VAL A 44 -3.12 -0.71 8.65
N PRO A 45 -3.90 -1.37 9.54
CA PRO A 45 -3.38 -1.83 10.83
C PRO A 45 -2.34 -2.93 10.63
N ASN A 46 -1.38 -3.03 11.55
CA ASN A 46 -0.30 -4.03 11.52
C ASN A 46 0.58 -3.98 10.26
N LEU A 47 0.71 -2.81 9.62
CA LEU A 47 1.65 -2.63 8.52
C LEU A 47 3.09 -2.88 9.00
N GLN A 48 3.80 -3.75 8.28
CA GLN A 48 5.20 -4.06 8.57
C GLN A 48 6.06 -2.79 8.53
N LYS A 49 6.99 -2.65 9.49
CA LYS A 49 7.83 -1.44 9.66
C LYS A 49 8.56 -1.03 8.37
N THR A 50 9.09 -2.02 7.64
CA THR A 50 9.80 -1.79 6.37
C THR A 50 8.88 -1.19 5.30
N VAL A 51 7.65 -1.73 5.17
CA VAL A 51 6.65 -1.24 4.22
C VAL A 51 6.16 0.14 4.63
N LYS A 52 5.88 0.36 5.92
CA LYS A 52 5.49 1.68 6.45
C LYS A 52 6.53 2.75 6.10
N THR A 53 7.81 2.47 6.36
CA THR A 53 8.91 3.38 6.03
C THR A 53 8.98 3.71 4.55
N ALA A 54 8.74 2.73 3.67
CA ALA A 54 8.73 2.94 2.23
C ALA A 54 7.54 3.82 1.78
N VAL A 55 6.36 3.60 2.36
CA VAL A 55 5.15 4.40 2.09
C VAL A 55 5.38 5.85 2.51
N GLU A 56 5.89 6.09 3.72
CA GLU A 56 6.21 7.44 4.20
C GLU A 56 7.24 8.14 3.30
N ARG A 57 8.29 7.42 2.87
CA ARG A 57 9.29 7.95 1.93
C ARG A 57 8.66 8.32 0.58
N ARG A 58 7.76 7.50 0.06
CA ARG A 58 7.04 7.77 -1.20
C ARG A 58 6.13 8.98 -1.06
N GLN A 59 5.35 9.06 0.02
CA GLN A 59 4.47 10.19 0.30
C GLN A 59 5.26 11.50 0.34
N ARG A 60 6.37 11.55 1.09
CA ARG A 60 7.25 12.74 1.14
C ARG A 60 7.78 13.15 -0.23
N LYS A 61 8.14 12.19 -1.10
CA LYS A 61 8.58 12.50 -2.47
C LYS A 61 7.47 13.11 -3.32
N LEU A 62 6.22 12.68 -3.13
CA LEU A 62 5.06 13.21 -3.86
C LEU A 62 4.61 14.58 -3.35
N THR A 63 4.75 14.86 -2.05
CA THR A 63 4.41 16.17 -1.46
C THR A 63 5.49 17.22 -1.71
N LYS A 64 6.74 16.80 -1.94
CA LYS A 64 7.88 17.70 -2.22
C LYS A 64 8.07 17.97 -3.73
N ALA A 65 7.10 17.58 -4.56
CA ALA A 65 7.09 17.80 -6.00
C ALA A 65 6.25 19.04 -6.35
#